data_AF-A0A5Q0SMD3-F1
#
_entry.id   AF-A0A5Q0SMD3-F1
#
_cell.length_a   1.000
_cell.length_b   1.000
_cell.length_c   1.000
_cell.angle_alpha   90.00
_cell.angle_beta   90.00
_cell.angle_gamma   90.00
#
_symmetry.space_group_name_H-M   'P 1'
#
loop_
_entity.id
_entity.type
_entity.pdbx_description
1 polymer ?
#
loop_
_entity_poly.entity_id
_entity_poly.type
_entity_poly.pdbx_seq_one_letter_code
_entity_poly.pdbx_strand_id
1 'polypeptide(L)' 'MTTELKRKIIDILSKGDKTSTQIRDELIQMGEEINLLEFRKVLADLVREGVLEKYPVYDEKKFYFRLKSKSY' A
#
# COMPACT_ATOMS: atom_id res chain seq x y z
N MET A 1 7.97 -1.61 -14.09
CA MET A 1 7.85 -0.47 -13.14
C MET A 1 6.49 -0.45 -12.45
N THR A 2 5.43 0.17 -13.01
CA THR A 2 4.18 0.41 -12.26
C THR A 2 3.43 -0.87 -11.84
N THR A 3 3.46 -1.91 -12.69
CA THR A 3 2.80 -3.20 -12.42
C THR A 3 3.50 -4.02 -11.33
N GLU A 4 4.83 -3.94 -11.25
CA GLU A 4 5.62 -4.66 -10.23
C GLU A 4 5.45 -4.00 -8.87
N LEU A 5 5.46 -2.66 -8.83
CA LEU A 5 5.22 -1.91 -7.60
C LEU A 5 3.82 -2.18 -7.04
N LYS A 6 2.79 -2.20 -7.91
CA LYS A 6 1.43 -2.62 -7.52
C LYS A 6 1.42 -4.00 -6.88
N ARG A 7 2.06 -4.99 -7.52
CA ARG A 7 2.09 -6.37 -7.03
C ARG A 7 2.80 -6.48 -5.68
N LYS A 8 3.90 -5.77 -5.48
CA LYS A 8 4.64 -5.75 -4.20
C LYS A 8 3.83 -5.11 -3.07
N ILE A 9 3.16 -3.99 -3.35
CA ILE A 9 2.26 -3.34 -2.36
C ILE A 9 1.14 -4.30 -1.94
N ILE A 10 0.55 -5.03 -2.90
CA ILE A 10 -0.46 -6.05 -2.60
C ILE A 10 0.15 -7.18 -1.77
N ASP A 11 1.33 -7.69 -2.09
CA ASP A 11 2.00 -8.74 -1.30
C ASP A 11 2.26 -8.30 0.14
N ILE A 12 2.74 -7.06 0.33
CA ILE A 12 2.97 -6.45 1.64
C ILE A 12 1.67 -6.38 2.44
N LEU A 13 0.58 -5.91 1.82
CA LEU A 13 -0.72 -5.78 2.48
C LEU A 13 -1.47 -7.10 2.64
N SER A 14 -1.05 -8.17 1.96
CA SER A 14 -1.57 -9.52 2.17
C SER A 14 -1.14 -10.11 3.52
N LYS A 15 -0.05 -9.59 4.08
CA LYS A 15 0.50 -10.01 5.38
C LYS A 15 -0.08 -9.23 6.56
N GLY A 16 -0.86 -8.19 6.28
CA GLY A 16 -1.52 -7.37 7.29
C GLY A 16 -1.58 -5.89 6.91
N ASP A 17 -2.42 -5.17 7.65
CA ASP A 17 -2.71 -3.77 7.39
C ASP A 17 -1.50 -2.90 7.76
N LYS A 18 -1.15 -1.96 6.88
CA LYS A 18 0.04 -1.12 7.05
C LYS A 18 -0.21 0.32 6.64
N THR A 19 0.53 1.23 7.25
CA THR A 19 0.54 2.65 6.87
C THR A 19 1.38 2.88 5.61
N SER A 20 1.18 4.00 4.93
CA SER A 20 1.99 4.37 3.76
C SER A 20 3.50 4.38 4.04
N THR A 21 3.88 4.73 5.27
CA THR A 21 5.28 4.75 5.71
C THR A 21 5.82 3.34 5.84
N GLN A 22 5.08 2.44 6.51
CA GLN A 22 5.49 1.03 6.66
C GLN A 22 5.59 0.32 5.30
N ILE A 23 4.63 0.54 4.40
CA ILE A 23 4.68 -0.06 3.05
C ILE A 23 5.94 0.42 2.31
N ARG A 24 6.24 1.72 2.37
CA ARG A 24 7.46 2.28 1.77
C ARG A 24 8.71 1.65 2.37
N ASP A 25 8.78 1.59 3.70
CA ASP A 25 9.97 1.11 4.39
C ASP A 25 10.23 -0.38 4.07
N GLU A 26 9.19 -1.21 3.97
CA GLU A 26 9.32 -2.60 3.51
C GLU A 26 9.79 -2.72 2.07
N LEU A 27 9.27 -1.88 1.17
CA LEU A 27 9.73 -1.86 -0.22
C LEU A 27 11.23 -1.46 -0.32
N ILE A 28 11.69 -0.49 0.50
CA ILE A 28 13.12 -0.13 0.56
C ILE A 28 13.95 -1.30 1.11
N GLN A 29 13.46 -1.98 2.15
CA GLN A 29 14.13 -3.17 2.70
C GLN A 29 14.21 -4.33 1.70
N MET A 30 13.26 -4.43 0.76
CA MET A 30 13.30 -5.39 -0.35
C MET A 30 14.31 -5.01 -1.44
N GLY A 31 15.00 -3.87 -1.33
CA GLY A 31 15.98 -3.39 -2.30
C GLY A 31 15.36 -2.63 -3.47
N GLU A 32 14.13 -2.14 -3.35
CA GLU A 32 13.47 -1.37 -4.41
C GLU A 32 13.94 0.09 -4.42
N GLU A 33 14.31 0.57 -5.61
CA GLU A 33 14.42 2.01 -5.85
C GLU A 33 13.01 2.61 -5.95
N ILE A 34 12.56 3.26 -4.88
CA ILE A 34 11.23 3.88 -4.83
C ILE A 34 11.31 5.35 -5.19
N ASN A 35 10.63 5.73 -6.27
CA ASN A 35 10.23 7.10 -6.48
C ASN A 35 8.99 7.44 -5.64
N LEU A 36 9.11 8.36 -4.67
CA LEU A 36 8.02 8.75 -3.77
C LEU A 36 6.79 9.32 -4.49
N LEU A 37 6.96 9.94 -5.66
CA LEU A 37 5.86 10.46 -6.45
C LEU A 37 5.07 9.30 -7.08
N GLU A 38 5.78 8.34 -7.68
CA GLU A 38 5.17 7.15 -8.28
C GLU A 38 4.49 6.28 -7.23
N PHE A 39 5.14 6.04 -6.09
CA PHE A 39 4.56 5.29 -4.97
C PHE A 39 3.23 5.87 -4.49
N ARG A 40 3.17 7.18 -4.27
CA ARG A 40 1.93 7.86 -3.86
C ARG A 40 0.86 7.76 -4.93
N LYS A 41 1.23 7.86 -6.21
CA LYS A 41 0.30 7.69 -7.34
C LYS A 41 -0.27 6.27 -7.37
N VAL A 42 0.58 5.25 -7.27
CA VAL A 42 0.15 3.84 -7.29
C VAL A 42 -0.75 3.49 -6.12
N LEU A 43 -0.43 3.94 -4.90
CA LEU A 43 -1.30 3.77 -3.73
C LEU A 43 -2.67 4.41 -3.94
N ALA A 44 -2.71 5.65 -4.45
CA ALA A 44 -3.96 6.35 -4.72
C ALA A 44 -4.78 5.65 -5.81
N ASP A 45 -4.12 5.14 -6.86
CA ASP A 45 -4.77 4.41 -7.94
C ASP A 45 -5.38 3.09 -7.42
N LEU A 46 -4.66 2.32 -6.59
CA LEU A 46 -5.17 1.09 -5.99
C LEU A 46 -6.37 1.32 -5.06
N VAL A 47 -6.41 2.45 -4.35
CA VAL A 47 -7.58 2.84 -3.54
C VAL A 47 -8.75 3.23 -4.44
N ARG A 48 -8.52 3.99 -5.52
CA ARG A 48 -9.57 4.35 -6.49
C ARG A 48 -10.12 3.13 -7.24
N GLU A 49 -9.26 2.18 -7.58
CA GLU A 49 -9.63 0.90 -8.21
C GLU A 49 -10.39 -0.03 -7.25
N GLY A 50 -10.48 0.32 -5.96
CA GLY A 50 -11.17 -0.46 -4.94
C GLY A 50 -10.42 -1.72 -4.51
N VAL A 51 -9.15 -1.86 -4.90
CA VAL A 51 -8.27 -2.97 -4.50
C VAL A 51 -7.83 -2.79 -3.04
N LEU A 52 -7.56 -1.55 -2.64
CA LEU A 52 -7.18 -1.18 -1.28
C LEU A 52 -8.24 -0.31 -0.63
N GLU A 53 -8.34 -0.41 0.69
CA GLU A 53 -9.13 0.51 1.50
C GLU A 53 -8.20 1.27 2.44
N LYS A 54 -8.37 2.60 2.46
CA LYS A 54 -7.68 3.49 3.39
C LYS A 54 -8.63 3.83 4.53
N TYR A 55 -8.25 3.54 5.77
CA TYR A 55 -9.06 3.83 6.95
C TYR A 55 -8.22 4.50 8.05
N PRO A 56 -8.82 5.40 8.85
CA PRO A 56 -8.14 6.02 9.97
C PRO A 56 -8.10 5.08 11.18
N VAL A 57 -6.97 5.03 11.86
CA VAL A 57 -6.82 4.46 13.21
C VAL A 57 -6.54 5.62 14.14
N TYR A 58 -7.56 6.02 14.91
CA TYR A 58 -7.54 7.25 15.71
C TYR A 58 -6.60 7.17 16.92
N ASP A 59 -6.49 5.99 17.54
CA ASP A 59 -5.57 5.74 18.65
C ASP A 59 -4.12 6.05 18.26
N GLU A 60 -3.75 5.69 17.05
CA GLU A 60 -2.42 5.95 16.50
C GLU A 60 -2.31 7.25 15.72
N LYS A 61 -3.44 7.94 15.47
CA LYS A 61 -3.55 9.11 14.59
C LYS A 61 -2.92 8.87 13.21
N LYS A 62 -3.10 7.66 12.65
CA LYS A 62 -2.53 7.24 11.37
C LYS A 62 -3.58 6.71 10.42
N PHE A 63 -3.25 6.73 9.13
CA PHE A 63 -4.04 6.06 8.10
C PHE A 63 -3.40 4.73 7.76
N TYR A 64 -4.19 3.68 7.90
CA TYR A 64 -3.83 2.34 7.48
C TYR A 64 -4.46 2.03 6.13
N PHE A 65 -3.78 1.13 5.42
CA PHE A 65 -4.23 0.56 4.17
C PHE A 65 -4.40 -0.94 4.40
N ARG A 66 -5.52 -1.47 3.90
CA ARG A 66 -5.79 -2.92 3.88
C ARG A 66 -6.19 -3.38 2.50
N LEU A 67 -5.94 -4.65 2.20
CA LEU A 67 -6.51 -5.28 1.01
C LEU A 67 -8.02 -5.42 1.17
N LYS A 68 -8.75 -4.93 0.17
CA LYS A 68 -10.18 -5.18 0.09
C LYS A 68 -10.34 -6.61 -0.42
N SER A 69 -10.75 -7.53 0.45
CA SER A 69 -10.99 -8.91 0.05
C SER A 69 -12.01 -8.91 -1.10
N LYS A 70 -11.62 -9.39 -2.29
CA LYS A 70 -12.58 -9.69 -3.35
C LYS A 70 -13.48 -10.78 -2.78
N SER A 71 -14.67 -10.42 -2.28
CA SER A 71 -15.77 -11.37 -2.19
C SER A 71 -16.02 -11.83 -3.63
N TYR A 72 -15.58 -13.05 -3.92
CA TYR A 72 -15.98 -13.82 -5.09
C TYR A 72 -17.28 -14.55 -4.76
#